data_AF-A0A935HG67-F1
#
_entry.id   AF-A0A935HG67-F1
#
_cell.length_a   1.000
_cell.length_b   1.000
_cell.length_c   1.000
_cell.angle_alpha   90.00
_cell.angle_beta   90.00
_cell.angle_gamma   90.00
#
_symmetry.space_group_name_H-M   'P 1'
#
loop_
_entity.id
_entity.type
_entity.pdbx_description
1 polymer ?
#
loop_
_entity_poly.entity_id
_entity_poly.type
_entity_poly.pdbx_seq_one_letter_code
_entity_poly.pdbx_strand_id
1 'polypeptide(L)'
;MAHVFAPGLVLYMYPDELVKHGAECTADTRDAVTAQHYFVCLEVDARAGLWTPLFQGSGRDLKMISEAAKSGHARWTRGPSFYDVNQLWRVPHKAAQRAAAAANDASLPKSPNLVVLTALPQRADFPADDAFLPG
;
A
#
# COMPACT_ATOMS: atom_id res chain seq x y z
N MET A 1 -1.50 5.94 -18.72
CA MET A 1 -1.48 4.46 -18.81
C MET A 1 -1.73 3.92 -17.43
N ALA A 2 -2.60 2.91 -17.30
CA ALA A 2 -2.90 2.29 -16.01
C ALA A 2 -1.77 1.34 -15.60
N HIS A 3 -1.47 1.28 -14.29
CA HIS A 3 -0.68 0.18 -13.75
C HIS A 3 -1.43 -1.14 -13.94
N VAL A 4 -0.68 -2.22 -14.15
CA VAL A 4 -1.20 -3.57 -13.90
C VAL A 4 -1.11 -3.79 -12.41
N PHE A 5 -2.26 -3.89 -11.74
CA PHE A 5 -2.32 -4.20 -10.32
C PHE A 5 -1.92 -5.67 -10.10
N ALA A 6 -0.91 -5.88 -9.26
CA ALA A 6 -0.40 -7.19 -8.91
C ALA A 6 0.29 -7.15 -7.53
N PRO A 7 0.39 -8.29 -6.82
CA PRO A 7 1.17 -8.39 -5.60
C PRO A 7 2.60 -7.88 -5.81
N GLY A 8 3.11 -7.11 -4.84
CA GLY A 8 4.44 -6.50 -4.91
C GLY A 8 4.43 -5.09 -5.48
N LEU A 9 3.37 -4.66 -6.18
CA LEU A 9 3.27 -3.30 -6.68
C LEU A 9 3.26 -2.29 -5.53
N VAL A 10 4.07 -1.24 -5.66
CA VAL A 10 4.10 -0.12 -4.73
C VAL A 10 3.66 1.16 -5.42
N LEU A 11 2.77 1.90 -4.79
CA LEU A 11 2.31 3.21 -5.24
C LEU A 11 2.41 4.22 -4.09
N TYR A 12 2.86 5.43 -4.39
CA TYR A 12 2.69 6.57 -3.50
C TYR A 12 1.26 7.07 -3.63
N MET A 13 0.44 6.97 -2.59
CA MET A 13 -1.00 7.27 -2.66
C MET A 13 -1.41 8.25 -1.58
N TYR A 14 -2.45 9.03 -1.87
CA TYR A 14 -3.06 9.94 -0.90
C TYR A 14 -4.30 9.28 -0.24
N PRO A 15 -4.27 8.96 1.06
CA PRO A 15 -5.35 8.21 1.73
C PRO A 15 -6.73 8.87 1.65
N ASP A 16 -6.81 10.20 1.72
CA ASP A 16 -8.10 10.91 1.59
C ASP A 16 -8.79 10.62 0.23
N GLU A 17 -8.01 10.51 -0.85
CA GLU A 17 -8.54 10.14 -2.17
C GLU A 17 -8.89 8.64 -2.25
N LEU A 18 -8.27 7.78 -1.44
CA LEU A 18 -8.67 6.37 -1.33
C LEU A 18 -10.06 6.27 -0.70
N VAL A 19 -10.27 6.87 0.48
CA VAL A 19 -11.54 6.83 1.22
C VAL A 19 -12.66 7.46 0.40
N LYS A 20 -12.43 8.64 -0.18
CA LYS A 20 -13.39 9.34 -1.08
C LYS A 20 -13.82 8.49 -2.27
N HIS A 21 -13.01 7.52 -2.68
CA HIS A 21 -13.30 6.62 -3.79
C HIS A 21 -13.64 5.19 -3.35
N GLY A 22 -14.05 5.01 -2.09
CA GLY A 22 -14.62 3.77 -1.56
C GLY A 22 -13.59 2.75 -1.09
N ALA A 23 -12.43 3.20 -0.63
CA ALA A 23 -11.52 2.33 0.09
C ALA A 23 -12.00 2.11 1.53
N GLU A 24 -11.80 0.88 2.02
CA GLU A 24 -12.10 0.47 3.39
C GLU A 24 -10.78 0.22 4.13
N CYS A 25 -10.74 0.47 5.44
CA CYS A 25 -9.56 0.24 6.28
C CYS A 25 -9.94 -0.57 7.52
N THR A 26 -9.04 -1.45 7.97
CA THR A 26 -9.19 -2.17 9.24
C THR A 26 -8.84 -1.32 10.46
N ALA A 27 -8.05 -0.25 10.29
CA ALA A 27 -7.68 0.65 11.37
C ALA A 27 -8.77 1.71 11.61
N ASP A 28 -8.93 2.14 12.86
CA ASP A 28 -9.75 3.31 13.19
C ASP A 28 -9.24 4.53 12.44
N THR A 29 -10.14 5.46 12.11
CA THR A 29 -9.83 6.76 11.49
C THR A 29 -8.74 7.56 12.21
N ARG A 30 -8.56 7.36 13.52
CA ARG A 30 -7.50 8.00 14.32
C ARG A 30 -6.12 7.39 14.10
N ASP A 31 -6.07 6.11 13.75
CA ASP A 31 -4.84 5.33 13.61
C ASP A 31 -4.44 5.16 12.13
N ALA A 32 -5.42 5.23 11.22
CA ALA A 32 -5.23 5.21 9.78
C ALA A 32 -4.26 6.31 9.31
N VAL A 33 -3.35 5.97 8.38
CA VAL A 33 -2.53 6.99 7.71
C VAL A 33 -3.43 8.00 6.98
N THR A 34 -3.19 9.29 7.22
CA THR A 34 -3.96 10.39 6.61
C THR A 34 -3.15 11.19 5.58
N ALA A 35 -1.82 11.24 5.73
CA ALA A 35 -0.94 11.88 4.77
C ALA A 35 -0.52 10.93 3.62
N GLN A 36 0.06 11.48 2.55
CA GLN A 36 0.57 10.68 1.43
C GLN A 36 1.63 9.67 1.89
N HIS A 37 1.43 8.40 1.56
CA HIS A 37 2.31 7.28 1.95
C HIS A 37 2.55 6.35 0.77
N TYR A 38 3.65 5.59 0.84
CA TYR A 38 3.79 4.42 -0.02
C TYR A 38 2.87 3.32 0.49
N PHE A 39 2.25 2.60 -0.42
CA PHE A 39 1.45 1.42 -0.12
C PHE A 39 1.95 0.27 -0.97
N VAL A 40 2.05 -0.91 -0.38
CA VAL A 40 2.36 -2.15 -1.12
C VAL A 40 1.11 -2.99 -1.30
N CYS A 41 0.92 -3.49 -2.52
CA CYS A 41 -0.15 -4.39 -2.87
C CYS A 41 0.20 -5.82 -2.44
N LEU A 42 -0.66 -6.42 -1.64
CA LEU A 42 -0.52 -7.79 -1.13
C LEU A 42 -1.25 -8.78 -2.03
N GLU A 43 -2.50 -8.45 -2.38
CA GLU A 43 -3.39 -9.29 -3.19
C GLU A 43 -4.23 -8.41 -4.11
N VAL A 44 -4.70 -8.99 -5.22
CA VAL A 44 -5.57 -8.32 -6.18
C VAL A 44 -6.66 -9.27 -6.64
N ASP A 45 -7.85 -8.73 -6.86
CA ASP A 45 -8.93 -9.37 -7.59
C ASP A 45 -9.34 -8.53 -8.82
N ALA A 46 -10.49 -8.83 -9.41
CA ALA A 46 -10.99 -8.14 -10.59
C ALA A 46 -11.39 -6.66 -10.35
N ARG A 47 -11.63 -6.24 -9.11
CA ARG A 47 -12.22 -4.94 -8.74
C ARG A 47 -11.35 -4.13 -7.78
N ALA A 48 -10.61 -4.78 -6.89
CA ALA A 48 -9.86 -4.16 -5.82
C ALA A 48 -8.53 -4.88 -5.55
N GLY A 49 -7.69 -4.25 -4.74
CA GLY A 49 -6.54 -4.89 -4.13
C GLY A 49 -6.53 -4.71 -2.62
N LEU A 50 -5.77 -5.56 -1.95
CA LEU A 50 -5.40 -5.42 -0.55
C LEU A 50 -4.05 -4.74 -0.45
N TRP A 51 -3.98 -3.68 0.34
CA TRP A 51 -2.82 -2.82 0.44
C TRP A 51 -2.50 -2.54 1.91
N THR A 52 -1.21 -2.39 2.22
CA THR A 52 -0.78 -1.89 3.53
C THR A 52 0.13 -0.69 3.36
N PRO A 53 -0.02 0.37 4.16
CA PRO A 53 0.86 1.52 4.10
C PRO A 53 2.25 1.18 4.63
N LEU A 54 3.23 1.92 4.11
CA LEU A 54 4.64 1.75 4.41
C LEU A 54 5.22 3.01 5.04
N PHE A 55 5.85 2.82 6.19
CA PHE A 55 6.51 3.85 6.99
C PHE A 55 8.02 3.86 6.73
N GLN A 56 8.63 5.04 6.86
CA GLN A 56 10.08 5.21 6.72
C GLN A 56 10.84 4.98 8.04
N GLY A 57 10.15 5.11 9.18
CA GLY A 57 10.72 4.88 10.51
C GLY A 57 10.25 3.57 11.11
N SER A 58 11.08 2.98 11.96
CA SER A 58 10.69 1.83 12.78
C SER A 58 9.74 2.26 13.90
N GLY A 59 8.85 1.36 14.29
CA GLY A 59 7.98 1.48 15.46
C GLY A 59 7.97 0.16 16.23
N ARG A 60 7.44 0.17 17.46
CA ARG A 60 7.47 -0.99 18.37
C ARG A 60 6.86 -2.25 17.73
N ASP A 61 5.79 -2.08 16.97
CA ASP A 61 5.00 -3.18 16.41
C ASP A 61 5.07 -3.22 14.88
N LEU A 62 6.00 -2.46 14.26
CA LEU A 62 6.15 -2.44 12.82
C LEU A 62 7.13 -3.54 12.34
N LYS A 63 6.71 -4.28 11.32
CA LYS A 63 7.54 -5.26 10.64
C LYS A 63 8.32 -4.60 9.50
N MET A 64 9.54 -5.09 9.24
CA MET A 64 10.45 -4.48 8.28
C MET A 64 10.43 -5.19 6.91
N ILE A 65 10.51 -4.39 5.85
CA ILE A 65 10.86 -4.77 4.48
C ILE A 65 12.25 -4.20 4.19
N SER A 66 13.20 -5.09 3.90
CA SER A 66 14.59 -4.71 3.62
C SER A 66 14.70 -3.85 2.35
N GLU A 67 15.64 -2.93 2.33
CA GLU A 67 16.01 -2.16 1.13
C GLU A 67 16.37 -3.06 -0.06
N ALA A 68 17.05 -4.18 0.20
CA ALA A 68 17.43 -5.15 -0.83
C ALA A 68 16.23 -5.84 -1.51
N ALA A 69 15.04 -5.77 -0.91
CA ALA A 69 13.81 -6.33 -1.46
C ALA A 69 13.06 -5.35 -2.40
N LYS A 70 13.52 -4.10 -2.51
CA LYS A 70 12.81 -3.01 -3.19
C LYS A 70 13.46 -2.71 -4.55
N SER A 71 12.64 -2.43 -5.56
CA SER A 71 13.11 -1.97 -6.87
C SER A 71 12.21 -0.86 -7.43
N GLY A 72 12.72 -0.09 -8.39
CA GLY A 72 12.02 1.03 -9.02
C GLY A 72 12.71 2.37 -8.78
N HIS A 73 11.93 3.41 -8.51
CA HIS A 73 12.40 4.79 -8.40
C HIS A 73 13.27 5.02 -7.15
N ALA A 74 14.32 5.86 -7.27
CA ALA A 74 15.30 6.06 -6.20
C ALA A 74 14.72 6.60 -4.87
N ARG A 75 13.67 7.44 -4.93
CA ARG A 75 12.96 7.89 -3.70
C ARG A 75 12.24 6.75 -2.99
N TRP A 76 11.78 5.75 -3.73
CA TRP A 76 11.13 4.58 -3.17
C TRP A 76 12.17 3.62 -2.59
N THR A 77 13.19 3.26 -3.37
CA THR A 77 14.16 2.23 -3.00
C THR A 77 15.07 2.63 -1.84
N ARG A 78 15.18 3.92 -1.51
CA ARG A 78 16.04 4.40 -0.43
C ARG A 78 15.61 3.87 0.94
N GLY A 79 16.48 3.10 1.58
CA GLY A 79 16.31 2.62 2.95
C GLY A 79 15.23 1.54 3.12
N PRO A 80 15.15 0.94 4.31
CA PRO A 80 14.09 -0.01 4.64
C PRO A 80 12.73 0.67 4.69
N SER A 81 11.67 -0.13 4.64
CA SER A 81 10.29 0.32 4.88
C SER A 81 9.65 -0.57 5.92
N PHE A 82 8.68 -0.03 6.65
CA PHE A 82 8.02 -0.74 7.74
C PHE A 82 6.52 -0.77 7.55
N TYR A 83 5.82 -1.79 8.04
CA TYR A 83 4.37 -1.91 7.93
C TYR A 83 3.75 -2.36 9.25
N ASP A 84 2.50 -1.96 9.49
CA ASP A 84 1.69 -2.40 10.61
C ASP A 84 0.72 -3.49 10.14
N VAL A 85 0.73 -4.63 10.82
CA VAL A 85 -0.17 -5.76 10.53
C VAL A 85 -1.64 -5.45 10.81
N ASN A 86 -1.92 -4.42 11.62
CA ASN A 86 -3.29 -4.02 11.95
C ASN A 86 -3.87 -3.03 10.93
N GLN A 87 -3.07 -2.55 9.98
CA GLN A 87 -3.48 -1.54 9.02
C GLN A 87 -3.50 -2.09 7.60
N LEU A 88 -4.66 -2.65 7.25
CA LEU A 88 -4.96 -3.19 5.94
C LEU A 88 -6.03 -2.35 5.25
N TRP A 89 -5.85 -2.11 3.97
CA TRP A 89 -6.73 -1.31 3.13
C TRP A 89 -7.26 -2.15 1.98
N ARG A 90 -8.58 -2.18 1.81
CA ARG A 90 -9.23 -2.73 0.62
C ARG A 90 -9.52 -1.56 -0.30
N VAL A 91 -8.80 -1.51 -1.43
CA VAL A 91 -8.79 -0.34 -2.31
C VAL A 91 -9.31 -0.74 -3.69
N PRO A 92 -10.41 -0.14 -4.17
CA PRO A 92 -10.84 -0.29 -5.56
C PRO A 92 -9.74 0.15 -6.54
N HIS A 93 -9.56 -0.57 -7.65
CA HIS A 93 -8.51 -0.25 -8.65
C HIS A 93 -8.58 1.19 -9.15
N LYS A 94 -9.81 1.72 -9.31
CA LYS A 94 -10.06 3.11 -9.69
C LYS A 94 -9.62 4.10 -8.60
N ALA A 95 -9.83 3.77 -7.32
CA ALA A 95 -9.41 4.60 -6.19
C ALA A 95 -7.88 4.67 -6.13
N ALA A 96 -7.19 3.53 -6.25
CA ALA A 96 -5.73 3.48 -6.28
C ALA A 96 -5.13 4.34 -7.40
N GLN A 97 -5.70 4.29 -8.61
CA GLN A 97 -5.26 5.14 -9.74
C GLN A 97 -5.45 6.64 -9.44
N ARG A 98 -6.57 7.03 -8.84
CA ARG A 98 -6.87 8.43 -8.51
C ARG A 98 -5.97 8.95 -7.40
N ALA A 99 -5.79 8.17 -6.35
CA ALA A 99 -4.93 8.52 -5.22
C ALA A 99 -3.45 8.60 -5.62
N ALA A 100 -2.97 7.70 -6.48
CA ALA A 100 -1.60 7.75 -7.00
C ALA A 100 -1.37 8.99 -7.87
N ALA A 101 -2.32 9.32 -8.76
CA ALA A 101 -2.26 10.52 -9.58
C ALA A 101 -2.27 11.79 -8.70
N ALA A 102 -3.14 11.86 -7.69
CA ALA A 102 -3.22 12.99 -6.76
C ALA A 102 -1.94 13.16 -5.92
N ALA A 103 -1.25 12.06 -5.61
CA ALA A 103 0.01 12.06 -4.88
C ALA A 103 1.24 12.33 -5.75
N ASN A 104 1.07 12.52 -7.07
CA ASN A 104 2.16 12.62 -8.05
C ASN A 104 3.12 11.42 -7.95
N ASP A 105 2.57 10.21 -7.89
CA ASP A 105 3.34 8.97 -7.83
C ASP A 105 4.33 8.85 -9.00
N ALA A 106 5.55 8.44 -8.69
CA ALA A 106 6.64 8.29 -9.65
C ALA A 106 6.77 6.86 -10.20
N SER A 107 5.93 5.92 -9.74
CA SER A 107 5.85 4.58 -10.33
C SER A 107 5.33 4.70 -11.75
N LEU A 108 5.99 4.05 -12.71
CA LEU A 108 5.55 4.06 -14.11
C LEU A 108 5.36 2.62 -14.61
N PRO A 109 4.49 2.37 -15.60
CA PRO A 109 4.28 1.02 -16.13
C PRO A 109 5.57 0.31 -16.61
N LYS A 110 6.55 1.06 -17.10
CA LYS A 110 7.84 0.52 -17.58
C LYS A 110 8.92 0.44 -16.50
N SER A 111 8.70 1.11 -15.37
CA SER A 111 9.63 1.15 -14.23
C SER A 111 8.81 1.20 -12.93
N PRO A 112 8.04 0.14 -12.64
CA PRO A 112 7.19 0.12 -11.46
C PRO A 112 8.03 0.09 -10.19
N ASN A 113 7.54 0.74 -9.14
CA ASN A 113 8.03 0.49 -7.80
C ASN A 113 7.51 -0.88 -7.34
N LEU A 114 8.41 -1.74 -6.86
CA LEU A 114 8.09 -3.09 -6.45
C LEU A 114 8.75 -3.46 -5.13
N VAL A 115 8.14 -4.44 -4.46
CA VAL A 115 8.73 -5.32 -3.45
C VAL A 115 8.76 -6.74 -4.01
N VAL A 116 9.88 -7.45 -3.86
CA VAL A 116 9.97 -8.87 -4.26
C VAL A 116 8.99 -9.73 -3.48
N LEU A 117 8.37 -10.72 -4.13
CA LEU A 117 7.28 -11.51 -3.55
C LEU A 117 7.67 -12.26 -2.27
N THR A 118 8.93 -12.70 -2.16
CA THR A 118 9.45 -13.40 -0.97
C THR A 118 9.58 -12.49 0.26
N ALA A 119 9.55 -11.17 0.07
CA ALA A 119 9.59 -10.17 1.13
C ALA A 119 8.22 -9.51 1.37
N LEU A 120 7.17 -9.96 0.66
CA LEU A 120 5.83 -9.42 0.87
C LEU A 120 5.25 -9.88 2.21
N PRO A 121 4.56 -8.98 2.92
CA PRO A 121 3.72 -9.36 4.05
C PRO A 121 2.73 -10.45 3.64
N GLN A 122 2.63 -11.51 4.44
CA GLN A 122 1.69 -12.60 4.18
C GLN A 122 0.28 -12.15 4.57
N ARG A 123 -0.74 -12.40 3.73
CA ARG A 123 -2.15 -12.05 4.03
C ARG A 123 -2.61 -12.61 5.38
N ALA A 124 -2.11 -13.78 5.77
CA ALA A 124 -2.43 -14.44 7.04
C ALA A 124 -1.96 -13.68 8.29
N ASP A 125 -1.03 -12.72 8.14
CA ASP A 125 -0.58 -11.87 9.24
C ASP A 125 -1.54 -10.71 9.55
N PHE A 126 -2.52 -10.45 8.69
CA PHE A 126 -3.45 -9.32 8.79
C PHE A 126 -4.86 -9.76 9.25
N PRO A 127 -5.66 -8.85 9.81
CA PRO A 127 -7.06 -9.11 10.16
C PRO A 127 -7.88 -9.74 9.02
N ALA A 128 -8.88 -10.54 9.38
CA ALA A 128 -9.79 -11.18 8.43
C ALA A 128 -10.72 -10.15 7.76
N ASP A 129 -11.42 -10.57 6.72
CA ASP A 129 -12.23 -9.69 5.87
C ASP A 129 -13.44 -9.05 6.57
N ASP A 130 -13.84 -9.57 7.73
CA ASP A 130 -14.89 -9.04 8.60
C ASP A 130 -14.41 -7.87 9.50
N ALA A 131 -13.10 -7.61 9.55
CA ALA A 131 -12.51 -6.53 10.33
C ALA A 131 -12.50 -5.17 9.59
N PHE A 132 -12.90 -5.13 8.31
CA PHE A 132 -12.93 -3.88 7.55
C PHE A 132 -14.06 -2.97 8.03
N LEU A 133 -13.71 -1.73 8.34
CA LEU A 133 -14.67 -0.71 8.71
C LEU A 133 -15.20 -0.03 7.43
N PRO A 134 -16.50 0.25 7.34
CA PRO A 134 -17.05 1.01 6.22
C PRO A 134 -16.45 2.41 6.21
N GLY A 135 -15.97 2.83 5.04
CA GLY A 135 -15.41 4.17 4.78
C GLY A 135 -16.47 5.24 4.57
#